data_AF-A0A268EDG5-F1
#
_entry.id   AF-A0A268EDG5-F1
#
_cell.length_a   1.000
_cell.length_b   1.000
_cell.length_c   1.000
_cell.angle_alpha   90.00
_cell.angle_beta   90.00
_cell.angle_gamma   90.00
#
_symmetry.space_group_name_H-M   'P 1'
#
loop_
_entity.id
_entity.type
_entity.pdbx_description
1 polymer ?
#
loop_
_entity_poly.entity_id
_entity_poly.type
_entity_poly.pdbx_seq_one_letter_code
_entity_poly.pdbx_strand_id
1 'polypeptide(L)'
;MENLEIVLENLGKYQLDKFVFDELKINSYEVKSSHFFDSNRQEDIEFHQIKSLEEILSPVGTGNVLLEQIEIGSILNDVMII
;
A
#
# COMPACT_ATOMS: atom_id res chain seq x y z
N MET A 1 -18.89 -8.79 13.05
CA MET A 1 -17.61 -9.27 12.49
C MET A 1 -16.52 -8.60 13.27
N GLU A 2 -15.54 -9.36 13.71
CA GLU A 2 -14.34 -8.81 14.35
C GLU A 2 -13.31 -8.56 13.26
N ASN A 3 -12.64 -7.41 13.31
CA ASN A 3 -11.58 -7.05 12.37
C ASN A 3 -10.22 -7.30 13.03
N LEU A 4 -9.25 -7.75 12.24
CA LEU A 4 -7.85 -7.82 12.64
C LEU A 4 -7.14 -6.57 12.13
N GLU A 5 -6.43 -5.87 13.02
CA GLU A 5 -5.56 -4.75 12.66
C GLU A 5 -4.11 -5.14 12.95
N ILE A 6 -3.23 -4.92 11.96
CA ILE A 6 -1.79 -5.15 12.06
C ILE A 6 -1.11 -3.81 11.81
N VAL A 7 -0.34 -3.32 12.78
CA VAL A 7 0.40 -2.06 12.67
C VAL A 7 1.90 -2.36 12.61
N LEU A 8 2.57 -1.84 11.58
CA LEU A 8 4.02 -1.91 11.44
C LEU A 8 4.62 -0.58 11.87
N GLU A 9 5.36 -0.59 12.97
CA GLU A 9 6.03 0.61 13.49
C GLU A 9 7.51 0.63 13.11
N ASN A 10 8.08 1.84 13.02
CA ASN A 10 9.50 2.08 12.72
C ASN A 10 9.97 1.54 11.36
N LEU A 11 9.06 1.40 10.38
CA LEU A 11 9.40 1.07 9.00
C LEU A 11 9.93 2.33 8.28
N GLY A 12 11.16 2.28 7.78
CA GLY A 12 11.74 3.40 7.03
C GLY A 12 11.07 3.55 5.67
N LYS A 13 10.79 4.80 5.24
CA LYS A 13 10.16 5.05 3.92
C LYS A 13 10.97 4.48 2.75
N TYR A 14 12.30 4.51 2.86
CA TYR A 14 13.23 3.90 1.90
C TYR A 14 13.11 2.37 1.76
N GLN A 15 12.35 1.73 2.63
CA GLN A 15 12.08 0.28 2.59
C GLN A 15 10.71 -0.03 2.00
N LEU A 16 9.82 0.97 1.81
CA LEU A 16 8.42 0.74 1.43
C LEU A 16 8.29 0.03 0.10
N ASP A 17 9.05 0.48 -0.91
CA ASP A 17 8.98 -0.13 -2.24
C ASP A 17 9.36 -1.62 -2.18
N LYS A 18 10.48 -1.93 -1.53
CA LYS A 18 10.91 -3.31 -1.33
C LYS A 18 9.89 -4.12 -0.51
N PHE A 19 9.40 -3.56 0.58
CA PHE A 19 8.47 -4.24 1.46
C PHE A 19 7.15 -4.57 0.74
N VAL A 20 6.55 -3.61 0.05
CA VAL A 20 5.26 -3.77 -0.62
C VAL A 20 5.37 -4.61 -1.90
N PHE A 21 6.35 -4.32 -2.75
CA PHE A 21 6.45 -4.97 -4.06
C PHE A 21 7.23 -6.29 -4.04
N ASP A 22 8.28 -6.42 -3.22
CA ASP A 22 9.14 -7.62 -3.22
C ASP A 22 8.75 -8.62 -2.13
N GLU A 23 8.46 -8.14 -0.91
CA GLU A 23 8.18 -9.02 0.24
C GLU A 23 6.71 -9.41 0.30
N LEU A 24 5.80 -8.43 0.28
CA LEU A 24 4.35 -8.66 0.25
C LEU A 24 3.84 -9.04 -1.15
N LYS A 25 4.63 -8.79 -2.20
CA LYS A 25 4.30 -9.09 -3.61
C LYS A 25 3.01 -8.46 -4.11
N ILE A 26 2.59 -7.35 -3.50
CA ILE A 26 1.39 -6.64 -3.90
C ILE A 26 1.62 -6.09 -5.30
N ASN A 27 0.72 -6.44 -6.21
CA ASN A 27 0.74 -6.00 -7.58
C ASN A 27 -0.65 -5.54 -8.00
N SER A 28 -0.75 -4.82 -9.11
CA SER A 28 -1.99 -4.20 -9.55
C SER A 28 -3.14 -5.19 -9.84
N TYR A 29 -2.88 -6.48 -9.99
CA TYR A 29 -3.93 -7.48 -10.23
C TYR A 29 -4.70 -7.85 -8.95
N GLU A 30 -4.09 -7.69 -7.77
CA GLU A 30 -4.71 -8.03 -6.48
C GLU A 30 -5.42 -6.81 -5.85
N VAL A 31 -5.23 -5.62 -6.44
CA VAL A 31 -5.82 -4.37 -6.00
C VAL A 31 -7.27 -4.25 -6.49
N LYS A 32 -8.22 -4.21 -5.56
CA LYS A 32 -9.64 -3.90 -5.83
C LYS A 32 -9.85 -2.41 -6.10
N SER A 33 -9.22 -1.56 -5.30
CA SER A 33 -9.24 -0.10 -5.42
C SER A 33 -8.07 0.51 -4.66
N SER A 34 -7.69 1.73 -5.01
CA SER A 34 -6.65 2.48 -4.30
C SER A 34 -6.89 3.97 -4.38
N HIS A 35 -6.38 4.73 -3.44
CA HIS A 35 -6.37 6.18 -3.53
C HIS A 35 -5.10 6.71 -2.91
N PHE A 36 -4.30 7.42 -3.68
CA PHE A 36 -3.06 8.04 -3.22
C PHE A 36 -3.02 9.48 -3.71
N PHE A 37 -2.54 10.38 -2.87
CA PHE A 37 -2.37 11.78 -3.27
C PHE A 37 -0.94 12.04 -3.74
N ASP A 38 -0.75 12.34 -5.03
CA ASP A 38 0.54 12.80 -5.55
C ASP A 38 0.67 14.30 -5.32
N SER A 39 1.46 14.67 -4.30
CA SER A 39 1.68 16.08 -3.94
C SER A 39 2.43 16.86 -5.02
N ASN A 40 3.23 16.21 -5.87
CA ASN A 40 3.99 16.88 -6.92
C ASN A 40 3.05 17.33 -8.06
N ARG A 41 2.04 16.51 -8.34
CA ARG A 41 1.07 16.74 -9.42
C ARG A 41 -0.25 17.35 -8.94
N GLN A 42 -0.48 17.36 -7.63
CA GLN A 42 -1.72 17.80 -6.97
C GLN A 42 -2.96 17.05 -7.49
N GLU A 43 -2.83 15.74 -7.66
CA GLU A 43 -3.91 14.89 -8.16
C GLU A 43 -4.02 13.59 -7.37
N ASP A 44 -5.21 12.99 -7.39
CA ASP A 44 -5.42 11.61 -6.94
C ASP A 44 -4.90 10.65 -8.00
N ILE A 45 -4.16 9.64 -7.56
CA ILE A 45 -3.62 8.57 -8.41
C ILE A 45 -3.91 7.21 -7.82
N GLU A 46 -3.97 6.22 -8.70
CA GLU A 46 -4.18 4.81 -8.37
C GLU A 46 -2.85 4.06 -8.22
N PHE A 47 -2.87 2.94 -7.50
CA PHE A 47 -1.70 2.10 -7.21
C PHE A 47 -0.93 1.70 -8.47
N HIS A 48 -1.63 1.38 -9.56
CA HIS A 48 -1.01 0.99 -10.82
C HIS A 48 -0.22 2.12 -11.51
N GLN A 49 -0.39 3.37 -11.07
CA GLN A 49 0.35 4.54 -11.56
C GLN A 49 1.60 4.82 -10.73
N ILE A 50 1.72 4.22 -9.54
CA ILE A 50 2.81 4.43 -8.60
C ILE A 50 4.06 3.71 -9.09
N LYS A 51 5.15 4.46 -9.20
CA LYS A 51 6.50 3.92 -9.48
C LYS A 51 7.31 3.72 -8.21
N SER A 52 7.07 4.54 -7.20
CA SER A 52 7.70 4.48 -5.89
C SER A 52 6.73 5.01 -4.83
N LEU A 53 6.37 4.16 -3.88
CA LEU A 53 5.64 4.52 -2.68
C LEU A 53 6.49 5.41 -1.78
N GLU A 54 7.82 5.24 -1.77
CA GLU A 54 8.72 6.17 -1.10
C GLU A 54 8.52 7.60 -1.62
N GLU A 55 8.50 7.79 -2.94
CA GLU A 55 8.28 9.11 -3.56
C GLU A 55 6.90 9.67 -3.26
N ILE A 56 5.84 8.85 -3.36
CA ILE A 56 4.46 9.29 -3.13
C ILE A 56 4.20 9.65 -1.66
N LEU A 57 4.82 8.93 -0.72
CA LEU A 57 4.57 9.12 0.71
C LEU A 57 5.59 10.05 1.39
N SER A 58 6.63 10.51 0.69
CA SER A 58 7.67 11.39 1.24
C SER A 58 7.53 12.85 0.78
N PRO A 59 7.83 13.84 1.65
CA PRO A 59 8.14 13.71 3.07
C PRO A 59 6.90 13.45 3.93
N VAL A 60 5.72 13.85 3.43
CA VAL A 60 4.40 13.63 4.02
C VAL A 60 3.48 13.30 2.87
N GLY A 61 2.84 12.13 2.91
CA GLY A 61 1.85 11.72 1.92
C GLY A 61 0.78 10.86 2.59
N THR A 62 -0.24 10.53 1.81
CA THR A 62 -1.38 9.74 2.26
C THR A 62 -1.81 8.83 1.13
N GLY A 63 -2.29 7.65 1.49
CA GLY A 63 -2.98 6.79 0.56
C GLY A 63 -3.55 5.56 1.23
N ASN A 64 -4.25 4.76 0.45
CA ASN A 64 -4.74 3.46 0.87
C ASN A 64 -4.85 2.53 -0.34
N VAL A 65 -4.86 1.25 -0.04
CA VAL A 65 -5.14 0.21 -1.03
C VAL A 65 -6.04 -0.85 -0.41
N LEU A 66 -7.09 -1.22 -1.14
CA LEU A 66 -7.96 -2.35 -0.82
C LEU A 66 -7.56 -3.53 -1.70
N LEU A 67 -7.22 -4.65 -1.07
CA LEU A 67 -6.79 -5.88 -1.71
C LEU A 67 -7.89 -6.94 -1.62
N GLU A 68 -7.96 -7.81 -2.63
CA GLU A 68 -8.76 -9.04 -2.54
C GLU A 68 -8.23 -9.94 -1.43
N GLN A 69 -6.92 -10.16 -1.41
CA GLN A 69 -6.24 -10.96 -0.42
C GLN A 69 -4.75 -10.62 -0.33
N ILE A 70 -4.10 -11.07 0.74
CA ILE A 70 -2.65 -11.05 0.91
C ILE A 70 -2.19 -12.30 1.67
N GLU A 71 -0.98 -12.79 1.36
CA GLU A 71 -0.38 -13.93 2.07
C GLU A 71 0.66 -13.45 3.09
N ILE A 72 0.37 -13.62 4.38
CA ILE A 72 1.30 -13.34 5.48
C ILE A 72 1.27 -14.53 6.45
N GLY A 73 1.98 -15.62 6.09
CA GLY A 73 1.94 -16.91 6.80
C GLY A 73 0.59 -17.66 6.71
N SER A 74 -0.48 -16.94 6.40
CA SER A 74 -1.82 -17.40 6.04
C SER A 74 -2.42 -16.40 5.05
N ILE A 75 -3.46 -16.82 4.32
CA ILE A 75 -4.23 -15.92 3.43
C ILE A 75 -5.17 -15.08 4.29
N LEU A 76 -5.08 -13.76 4.16
CA LEU A 76 -6.04 -12.80 4.69
C LEU A 76 -6.83 -12.24 3.50
N ASN A 77 -8.16 -12.20 3.61
CA ASN A 77 -9.04 -11.69 2.56
C ASN A 77 -9.60 -10.32 2.96
N ASP A 78 -10.00 -9.52 1.97
CA ASP A 78 -10.60 -8.19 2.14
C ASP A 78 -9.74 -7.27 3.02
N VAL A 79 -8.49 -7.04 2.57
CA VAL A 79 -7.47 -6.34 3.34
C VAL A 79 -7.37 -4.88 2.92
N MET A 80 -7.51 -3.97 3.87
CA MET A 80 -7.25 -2.55 3.69
C MET A 80 -5.90 -2.18 4.30
N ILE A 81 -5.02 -1.59 3.48
CA ILE A 81 -3.74 -1.02 3.92
C ILE A 81 -3.87 0.50 3.89
N ILE A 82 -3.44 1.16 4.96
CA ILE A 82 -3.48 2.62 5.19
C ILE A 82 -2.06 3.10 5.48
#